data_AF-A0A9Q3ZGB9-F1
#
_entry.id   AF-A0A9Q3ZGB9-F1
#
_cell.length_a   1.000
_cell.length_b   1.000
_cell.length_c   1.000
_cell.angle_alpha   90.00
_cell.angle_beta   90.00
_cell.angle_gamma   90.00
#
_symmetry.space_group_name_H-M   'P 1'
#
loop_
_entity.id
_entity.type
_entity.pdbx_description
1 polymer ?
#
loop_
_entity_poly.entity_id
_entity_poly.type
_entity_poly.pdbx_seq_one_letter_code
_entity_poly.pdbx_strand_id
1 'polypeptide(L)'
;MKQVVIVIIALIVSSCYSIFGHPSMGRAYTIEKDGVPCFALADPDWKDWEAGYIRLTEKGESPKVIWEVGIDPPRPVINKKDCVALGQTFENSEVLVPLSSEGMLKAGRVYGISMNTSPVGDDRAGRAYSGHFCLSESPSGGWVVHDLGVKPDACPVAQ
;
A
#
# COMPACT_ATOMS: atom_id res chain seq x y z
N MET A 1 -48.60 -49.70 -24.63
CA MET A 1 -47.23 -49.13 -24.66
C MET A 1 -47.35 -47.65 -24.28
N LYS A 2 -46.82 -47.25 -23.11
CA LYS A 2 -46.99 -45.92 -22.53
C LYS A 2 -45.88 -44.98 -23.03
N GLN A 3 -46.25 -43.90 -23.70
CA GLN A 3 -45.33 -42.81 -24.07
C GLN A 3 -45.07 -41.93 -22.85
N VAL A 4 -43.81 -41.81 -22.46
CA VAL A 4 -43.36 -40.91 -21.39
C VAL A 4 -42.97 -39.59 -22.05
N VAL A 5 -43.77 -38.55 -21.82
CA VAL A 5 -43.43 -37.17 -22.21
C VAL A 5 -42.53 -36.60 -21.13
N ILE A 6 -41.23 -36.48 -21.43
CA ILE A 6 -40.25 -35.85 -20.54
C ILE A 6 -40.28 -34.35 -20.80
N VAL A 7 -40.87 -33.59 -19.87
CA VAL A 7 -40.83 -32.13 -19.84
C VAL A 7 -39.48 -31.72 -19.25
N ILE A 8 -38.54 -31.28 -20.08
CA ILE A 8 -37.28 -30.69 -19.64
C ILE A 8 -37.55 -29.23 -19.26
N ILE A 9 -37.69 -28.96 -17.98
CA ILE A 9 -37.75 -27.60 -17.42
C ILE A 9 -36.31 -27.07 -17.40
N ALA A 10 -35.97 -26.22 -18.36
CA ALA A 10 -34.73 -25.46 -18.36
C ALA A 10 -34.79 -24.38 -17.26
N LEU A 11 -34.24 -24.70 -16.08
CA LEU A 11 -33.92 -23.71 -15.05
C LEU A 11 -32.74 -22.88 -15.54
N ILE A 12 -33.03 -21.72 -16.14
CA ILE A 12 -32.06 -20.66 -16.37
C ILE A 12 -31.70 -20.11 -14.99
N VAL A 13 -30.65 -20.66 -14.38
CA VAL A 13 -30.00 -20.04 -13.24
C VAL A 13 -29.24 -18.85 -13.81
N SER A 14 -29.86 -17.68 -13.72
CA SER A 14 -29.22 -16.39 -13.95
C SER A 14 -28.10 -16.24 -12.94
N SER A 15 -26.91 -16.74 -13.27
CA SER A 15 -25.67 -16.41 -12.58
C SER A 15 -25.41 -14.92 -12.81
N CYS A 16 -25.94 -14.10 -11.91
CA CYS A 16 -25.40 -12.77 -11.66
C CYS A 16 -23.95 -12.95 -11.19
N TYR A 17 -23.04 -13.04 -12.15
CA TYR A 17 -21.63 -12.80 -11.88
C TYR A 17 -21.53 -11.35 -11.40
N SER A 18 -21.39 -11.18 -10.10
CA SER A 18 -20.94 -9.94 -9.49
C SER A 18 -19.56 -9.62 -10.05
N ILE A 19 -19.50 -8.93 -11.19
CA ILE A 19 -18.32 -8.22 -11.70
C ILE A 19 -18.16 -6.95 -10.83
N PHE A 20 -18.09 -7.12 -9.51
CA PHE A 20 -17.54 -6.11 -8.64
C PHE A 20 -16.06 -6.46 -8.48
N GLY A 21 -15.31 -6.22 -9.56
CA GLY A 21 -13.87 -6.17 -9.46
C GLY A 21 -13.53 -5.10 -8.44
N HIS A 22 -12.98 -5.51 -7.29
CA HIS A 22 -12.30 -4.57 -6.42
C HIS A 22 -11.32 -3.78 -7.29
N PRO A 23 -11.32 -2.44 -7.25
CA PRO A 23 -10.31 -1.68 -7.98
C PRO A 23 -8.96 -2.23 -7.55
N SER A 24 -8.22 -2.81 -8.50
CA SER A 24 -6.93 -3.42 -8.20
C SER A 24 -6.01 -2.31 -7.73
N MET A 25 -5.75 -2.26 -6.42
CA MET A 25 -4.74 -1.34 -5.89
C MET A 25 -3.39 -1.74 -6.46
N GLY A 26 -2.61 -0.75 -6.90
CA GLY A 26 -1.23 -0.97 -7.27
C GLY A 26 -0.40 -1.39 -6.05
N ARG A 27 0.78 -1.96 -6.29
CA ARG A 27 1.69 -2.38 -5.21
C ARG A 27 2.67 -1.26 -4.88
N ALA A 28 2.69 -0.83 -3.62
CA ALA A 28 3.83 -0.12 -3.05
C ALA A 28 4.78 -1.16 -2.40
N TYR A 29 6.07 -0.85 -2.36
CA TYR A 29 7.06 -1.64 -1.64
C TYR A 29 7.91 -0.74 -0.75
N THR A 30 8.48 -1.35 0.28
CA THR A 30 9.30 -0.62 1.25
C THR A 30 10.74 -1.12 1.20
N ILE A 31 11.68 -0.19 1.15
CA ILE A 31 13.12 -0.45 1.27
C ILE A 31 13.70 0.33 2.44
N GLU A 32 14.88 -0.05 2.88
CA GLU A 32 15.68 0.77 3.78
C GLU A 32 16.50 1.78 2.97
N LYS A 33 16.47 3.05 3.36
CA LYS A 33 17.32 4.11 2.82
C LYS A 33 17.72 5.03 3.96
N ASP A 34 19.02 5.27 4.13
CA ASP A 34 19.57 6.16 5.17
C ASP A 34 19.07 5.85 6.60
N GLY A 35 18.89 4.55 6.91
CA GLY A 35 18.47 4.08 8.23
C GLY A 35 16.96 4.25 8.54
N VAL A 36 16.15 4.62 7.55
CA VAL A 36 14.69 4.73 7.69
C VAL A 36 13.95 3.96 6.59
N PRO A 37 12.71 3.50 6.84
CA PRO A 37 11.87 2.95 5.78
C PRO A 37 11.55 4.00 4.72
N CYS A 38 11.60 3.56 3.46
CA CYS A 38 11.39 4.40 2.29
C CYS A 38 10.43 3.71 1.33
N PHE A 39 9.39 4.43 0.91
CA PHE A 39 8.24 3.88 0.19
C PHE A 39 8.31 4.19 -1.29
N ALA A 40 8.20 3.17 -2.14
CA ALA A 40 8.25 3.26 -3.59
C ALA A 40 7.12 2.49 -4.26
N LEU A 41 6.91 2.73 -5.55
CA LEU A 41 5.88 2.06 -6.35
C LEU A 41 6.47 0.90 -7.14
N ALA A 42 5.89 -0.28 -7.02
CA ALA A 42 6.21 -1.44 -7.86
C ALA A 42 5.42 -1.39 -9.17
N ASP A 43 5.46 -0.24 -9.86
CA ASP A 43 4.80 -0.02 -11.14
C ASP A 43 5.85 -0.06 -12.28
N PRO A 44 5.84 -1.07 -13.17
CA PRO A 44 6.81 -1.16 -14.24
C PRO A 44 6.63 -0.08 -15.32
N ASP A 45 5.43 0.47 -15.47
CA ASP A 45 5.07 1.33 -16.59
C ASP A 45 5.35 2.81 -16.29
N TRP A 46 5.48 3.18 -15.01
CA TRP A 46 5.71 4.58 -14.63
C TRP A 46 7.19 4.91 -14.53
N LYS A 47 7.62 6.00 -15.18
CA LYS A 47 9.01 6.48 -15.15
C LYS A 47 9.28 7.43 -13.99
N ASP A 48 8.36 8.36 -13.78
CA ASP A 48 8.31 9.30 -12.67
C ASP A 48 6.85 9.40 -12.22
N TRP A 49 6.61 9.73 -10.97
CA TRP A 49 5.27 9.73 -10.38
C TRP A 49 5.10 10.87 -9.39
N GLU A 50 3.85 11.26 -9.16
CA GLU A 50 3.46 12.33 -8.26
C GLU A 50 2.75 11.75 -7.04
N ALA A 51 3.09 12.24 -5.85
CA ALA A 51 2.42 11.85 -4.61
C ALA A 51 1.32 12.84 -4.26
N GLY A 52 0.08 12.37 -4.12
CA GLY A 52 -1.03 13.17 -3.58
C GLY A 52 -1.36 12.86 -2.13
N TYR A 53 -0.93 11.70 -1.63
CA TYR A 53 -1.24 11.26 -0.28
C TYR A 53 -0.34 10.10 0.14
N ILE A 54 0.04 10.06 1.42
CA ILE A 54 0.78 8.95 2.03
C ILE A 54 0.23 8.68 3.43
N ARG A 55 -0.03 7.41 3.73
CA ARG A 55 -0.51 6.95 5.04
C ARG A 55 0.17 5.68 5.49
N LEU A 56 0.66 5.71 6.72
CA LEU A 56 1.21 4.57 7.41
C LEU A 56 0.29 4.13 8.55
N THR A 57 0.01 2.83 8.57
CA THR A 57 -0.87 2.19 9.55
C THR A 57 -0.15 1.03 10.21
N GLU A 58 -0.02 1.06 11.54
CA GLU A 58 0.35 -0.12 12.32
C GLU A 58 -0.80 -1.14 12.25
N LYS A 59 -0.48 -2.37 11.86
CA LYS A 59 -1.44 -3.47 11.75
C LYS A 59 -1.52 -4.23 13.07
N GLY A 60 -2.71 -4.75 13.36
CA GLY A 60 -3.02 -5.49 14.58
C GLY A 60 -4.53 -5.69 14.68
N GLU A 61 -5.00 -6.13 15.85
CA GLU A 61 -6.45 -6.28 16.12
C GLU A 61 -7.20 -4.94 15.96
N SER A 62 -6.56 -3.85 16.38
CA SER A 62 -7.04 -2.48 16.19
C SER A 62 -6.01 -1.69 15.38
N PRO A 63 -6.14 -1.63 14.04
CA PRO A 63 -5.21 -0.88 13.20
C PRO A 63 -5.15 0.59 13.58
N LYS A 64 -3.93 1.14 13.70
CA LYS A 64 -3.70 2.51 14.13
C LYS A 64 -2.94 3.28 13.04
N VAL A 65 -3.48 4.42 12.63
CA VAL A 65 -2.74 5.36 11.78
C VAL A 65 -1.66 6.03 12.62
N ILE A 66 -0.41 5.94 12.18
CA ILE A 66 0.75 6.46 12.91
C ILE A 66 1.46 7.59 12.17
N TRP A 67 1.18 7.76 10.89
CA TRP A 67 1.67 8.88 10.09
C TRP A 67 0.78 9.05 8.87
N GLU A 68 0.37 10.28 8.58
CA GLU A 68 -0.50 10.60 7.44
C GLU A 68 -0.22 12.01 6.93
N VAL A 69 -0.01 12.13 5.62
CA VAL A 69 0.30 13.37 4.93
C VAL A 69 -0.55 13.47 3.67
N GLY A 70 -1.34 14.55 3.57
CA GLY A 70 -1.99 14.99 2.34
C GLY A 70 -1.06 15.92 1.57
N ILE A 71 -1.07 15.85 0.24
CA ILE A 71 -0.19 16.66 -0.61
C ILE A 71 -1.01 17.32 -1.70
N ASP A 72 -1.14 18.64 -1.59
CA ASP A 72 -1.90 19.44 -2.54
C ASP A 72 -1.08 19.78 -3.80
N PRO A 73 -1.75 20.05 -4.93
CA PRO A 73 -1.07 20.59 -6.10
C PRO A 73 -0.35 21.92 -5.80
N PRO A 74 0.84 22.16 -6.37
CA PRO A 74 1.60 21.24 -7.23
C PRO A 74 2.23 20.10 -6.42
N ARG A 75 1.99 18.86 -6.89
CA ARG A 75 2.48 17.64 -6.25
C ARG A 75 3.97 17.43 -6.54
N PRO A 76 4.74 16.88 -5.59
CA PRO A 76 6.14 16.57 -5.80
C PRO A 76 6.30 15.47 -6.85
N VAL A 77 7.22 15.67 -7.78
CA VAL A 77 7.64 14.64 -8.74
C VAL A 77 8.72 13.78 -8.11
N ILE A 78 8.50 12.47 -8.08
CA ILE A 78 9.40 11.47 -7.51
C ILE A 78 9.88 10.57 -8.65
N ASN A 79 11.19 10.42 -8.77
CA ASN A 79 11.76 9.54 -9.77
C ASN A 79 11.46 8.07 -9.46
N LYS A 80 11.28 7.20 -10.47
CA LYS A 80 11.06 5.76 -10.22
C LYS A 80 12.15 5.09 -9.39
N LYS A 81 13.39 5.60 -9.43
CA LYS A 81 14.51 5.07 -8.63
C LYS A 81 14.53 5.61 -7.20
N ASP A 82 13.72 6.63 -6.92
CA ASP A 82 13.59 7.24 -5.61
C ASP A 82 12.36 6.72 -4.88
N CYS A 83 12.26 7.10 -3.61
CA CYS A 83 11.24 6.68 -2.68
C CYS A 83 10.96 7.83 -1.70
N VAL A 84 9.83 7.78 -1.02
CA VAL A 84 9.49 8.76 0.03
C VAL A 84 9.90 8.18 1.38
N ALA A 85 10.82 8.85 2.07
CA ALA A 85 11.26 8.41 3.38
C ALA A 85 10.15 8.59 4.43
N LEU A 86 10.15 7.73 5.46
CA LEU A 86 9.27 7.88 6.61
C LEU A 86 9.41 9.27 7.23
N GLY A 87 8.27 9.96 7.40
CA GLY A 87 8.23 11.29 7.99
C GLY A 87 8.62 12.43 7.03
N GLN A 88 9.00 12.12 5.79
CA GLN A 88 9.30 13.13 4.78
C GLN A 88 8.05 13.93 4.43
N THR A 89 8.16 15.26 4.48
CA THR A 89 7.14 16.19 3.99
C THR A 89 7.64 16.93 2.77
N PHE A 90 6.71 17.58 2.06
CA PHE A 90 6.97 18.43 0.90
C PHE A 90 6.40 19.82 1.16
N GLU A 91 6.79 20.80 0.35
CA GLU A 91 6.38 22.21 0.52
C GLU A 91 4.86 22.39 0.62
N ASN A 92 4.08 21.63 -0.16
CA ASN A 92 2.61 21.67 -0.19
C ASN A 92 1.96 20.52 0.60
N SER A 93 2.63 20.04 1.66
CA SER A 93 2.10 18.96 2.49
C SER A 93 1.31 19.48 3.68
N GLU A 94 0.13 18.89 3.90
CA GLU A 94 -0.60 18.97 5.15
C GLU A 94 -0.37 17.69 5.97
N VAL A 95 0.23 17.83 7.16
CA VAL A 95 0.42 16.71 8.08
C VAL A 95 -0.88 16.47 8.84
N LEU A 96 -1.63 15.45 8.40
CA LEU A 96 -2.91 15.06 9.00
C LEU A 96 -2.72 14.25 10.29
N VAL A 97 -1.70 13.39 10.30
CA VAL A 97 -1.26 12.65 11.50
C VAL A 97 0.26 12.76 11.60
N PRO A 98 0.80 13.49 12.59
CA PRO A 98 2.25 13.61 12.76
C PRO A 98 2.83 12.29 13.25
N LEU A 99 4.06 12.00 12.84
CA LEU A 99 4.82 10.89 13.39
C LEU A 99 5.15 11.21 14.87
N SER A 100 4.50 10.53 15.81
CA SER A 100 4.77 10.76 17.23
C SER A 100 6.06 10.03 17.66
N SER A 101 6.69 10.49 18.74
CA SER A 101 7.81 9.78 19.38
C SER A 101 7.41 8.37 19.86
N GLU A 102 6.17 8.20 20.29
CA GLU A 102 5.56 6.89 20.58
C GLU A 102 5.21 6.07 19.33
N GLY A 103 5.21 6.73 18.16
CA GLY A 103 4.96 6.21 16.82
C GLY A 103 6.25 5.90 16.04
N MET A 104 7.42 5.93 16.69
CA MET A 104 8.60 5.26 16.14
C MET A 104 8.26 3.79 15.90
N LEU A 105 8.64 3.31 14.72
CA LEU A 105 8.39 1.94 14.32
C LEU A 105 9.11 0.97 15.26
N LYS A 106 8.45 -0.15 15.54
CA LYS A 106 8.89 -1.18 16.48
C LYS A 106 9.19 -2.46 15.71
N ALA A 107 10.27 -3.12 16.10
CA ALA A 107 10.59 -4.44 15.57
C ALA A 107 9.47 -5.45 15.88
N GLY A 108 9.25 -6.40 14.98
CA GLY A 108 8.23 -7.44 15.09
C GLY A 108 6.79 -6.97 14.85
N ARG A 109 6.58 -5.69 14.51
CA ARG A 109 5.25 -5.15 14.16
C ARG A 109 5.12 -5.01 12.66
N VAL A 110 3.95 -5.39 12.13
CA VAL A 110 3.61 -5.22 10.72
C VAL A 110 3.00 -3.85 10.50
N TYR A 111 3.44 -3.17 9.44
CA TYR A 111 2.95 -1.88 9.01
C TYR A 111 2.40 -1.98 7.61
N GLY A 112 1.33 -1.23 7.32
CA GLY A 112 0.82 -1.05 5.97
C GLY A 112 1.01 0.38 5.50
N ILE A 113 1.51 0.53 4.28
CA ILE A 113 1.60 1.80 3.57
C ILE A 113 0.46 1.90 2.56
N SER A 114 -0.13 3.08 2.44
CA SER A 114 -1.13 3.40 1.43
C SER A 114 -0.81 4.75 0.82
N MET A 115 -0.83 4.82 -0.51
CA MET A 115 -0.41 5.98 -1.27
C MET A 115 -1.44 6.29 -2.35
N ASN A 116 -1.71 7.57 -2.57
CA ASN A 116 -2.42 8.01 -3.76
C ASN A 116 -1.43 8.70 -4.69
N THR A 117 -1.29 8.19 -5.92
CA THR A 117 -0.22 8.62 -6.84
C THR A 117 -0.70 8.70 -8.27
N SER A 118 -0.09 9.56 -9.07
CA SER A 118 -0.34 9.70 -10.51
C SER A 118 0.96 9.57 -11.29
N PRO A 119 0.96 9.06 -12.52
CA PRO A 119 2.11 9.25 -13.40
C PRO A 119 2.24 10.74 -13.72
N VAL A 120 3.48 11.23 -13.87
CA VAL A 120 3.71 12.64 -14.22
C VAL A 120 3.00 13.00 -15.53
N GLY A 121 2.26 14.10 -15.52
CA GLY A 121 1.50 14.58 -16.67
C GLY A 121 0.14 13.91 -16.88
N ASP A 122 -0.31 13.07 -15.94
CA ASP A 122 -1.69 12.55 -15.91
C ASP A 122 -2.52 13.39 -14.93
N ASP A 123 -3.48 14.13 -15.46
CA ASP A 123 -4.37 15.06 -14.73
C ASP A 123 -5.59 14.36 -14.10
N ARG A 124 -5.71 13.04 -14.28
CA ARG A 124 -6.81 12.26 -13.69
C ARG A 124 -6.64 12.11 -12.17
N ALA A 125 -7.74 11.74 -11.51
CA ALA A 125 -7.70 11.35 -10.10
C ALA A 125 -6.64 10.26 -9.88
N GLY A 126 -5.81 10.43 -8.84
CA GLY A 126 -4.69 9.53 -8.56
C GLY A 126 -5.13 8.07 -8.34
N ARG A 127 -4.21 7.15 -8.57
CA ARG A 127 -4.36 5.72 -8.36
C ARG A 127 -3.85 5.33 -6.97
N ALA A 128 -4.59 4.42 -6.33
CA ALA A 128 -4.23 3.88 -5.03
C ALA A 128 -3.16 2.79 -5.16
N TYR A 129 -2.09 2.90 -4.36
CA TYR A 129 -1.06 1.89 -4.16
C TYR A 129 -0.97 1.52 -2.69
N SER A 130 -0.66 0.25 -2.41
CA SER A 130 -0.50 -0.23 -1.04
C SER A 130 0.52 -1.35 -0.93
N GLY A 131 1.09 -1.50 0.26
CA GLY A 131 2.04 -2.55 0.59
C GLY A 131 2.11 -2.75 2.09
N HIS A 132 2.74 -3.85 2.50
CA HIS A 132 3.02 -4.17 3.88
C HIS A 132 4.51 -4.38 4.05
N PHE A 133 5.01 -4.00 5.21
CA PHE A 133 6.40 -4.22 5.58
C PHE A 133 6.50 -4.42 7.07
N CYS A 134 7.67 -4.85 7.53
CA CYS A 134 7.99 -4.73 8.93
C CYS A 134 9.46 -4.56 9.21
N LEU A 135 9.78 -4.38 10.50
CA LEU A 135 11.13 -4.23 10.98
C LEU A 135 11.55 -5.46 11.79
N SER A 136 12.77 -5.94 11.60
CA SER A 136 13.45 -6.83 12.54
C SER A 136 14.65 -6.13 13.16
N GLU A 137 15.11 -6.57 14.32
CA GLU A 137 16.40 -6.11 14.85
C GLU A 137 17.54 -6.70 14.02
N SER A 138 18.59 -5.91 13.79
CA SER A 138 19.84 -6.39 13.18
C SER A 138 20.78 -6.93 14.26
N PRO A 139 21.48 -8.06 14.03
CA PRO A 139 22.53 -8.55 14.93
C PRO A 139 23.66 -7.53 15.19
N SER A 140 23.89 -6.60 14.26
CA SER A 140 24.89 -5.52 14.39
C SER A 140 24.39 -4.30 15.17
N GLY A 141 23.15 -4.34 15.68
CA GLY A 141 22.42 -3.17 16.17
C GLY A 141 21.68 -2.43 15.04
N GLY A 142 20.57 -1.79 15.40
CA GLY A 142 19.65 -1.13 14.46
C GLY A 142 18.50 -2.04 14.00
N TRP A 143 17.83 -1.64 12.92
CA TRP A 143 16.71 -2.38 12.33
C TRP A 143 16.97 -2.73 10.88
N VAL A 144 16.28 -3.76 10.39
CA VAL A 144 16.23 -4.16 8.98
C VAL A 144 14.79 -4.08 8.50
N VAL A 145 14.58 -3.47 7.33
CA VAL A 145 13.26 -3.40 6.68
C VAL A 145 12.99 -4.66 5.85
N HIS A 146 11.84 -5.28 6.06
CA HIS A 146 11.35 -6.43 5.27
C HIS A 146 10.08 -6.03 4.50
N ASP A 147 10.14 -6.04 3.17
CA ASP A 147 8.95 -5.91 2.33
C ASP A 147 8.13 -7.21 2.35
N LEU A 148 6.85 -7.11 2.69
CA LEU A 148 5.91 -8.23 2.73
C LEU A 148 4.97 -8.23 1.52
N GLY A 149 5.07 -7.21 0.65
CA GLY A 149 4.21 -7.04 -0.51
C GLY A 149 2.75 -6.75 -0.14
N VAL A 150 1.80 -7.35 -0.86
CA VAL A 150 0.37 -7.02 -0.70
C VAL A 150 -0.29 -7.74 0.49
N LYS A 151 0.34 -8.77 1.05
CA LYS A 151 -0.20 -9.53 2.19
C LYS A 151 0.54 -9.15 3.47
N PRO A 152 -0.19 -8.95 4.59
CA PRO A 152 0.43 -8.73 5.90
C PRO A 152 0.89 -10.08 6.47
N ASP A 153 1.92 -10.67 5.87
CA ASP A 153 2.52 -11.89 6.39
C ASP A 153 3.25 -11.61 7.73
N ALA A 154 3.56 -12.67 8.48
CA ALA A 154 4.27 -12.51 9.75
C ALA A 154 5.68 -11.94 9.54
N CYS A 155 6.13 -11.10 10.46
CA CYS A 155 7.52 -10.64 10.44
C CYS A 155 8.49 -11.81 10.53
N PRO A 156 9.52 -11.86 9.67
CA PRO A 156 10.63 -12.76 9.87
C PRO A 156 11.22 -12.51 11.26
N VAL A 157 11.32 -13.58 12.06
CA VAL A 157 12.01 -13.52 13.35
C VAL A 157 13.50 -13.40 13.05
N ALA A 158 14.19 -12.45 13.69
CA ALA A 158 15.64 -12.35 13.60
C ALA A 158 16.26 -13.71 14.01
N GLN A 159 17.07 -14.29 13.12
CA GLN A 159 17.80 -15.54 13.38
C GLN A 159 19.11 -15.25 14.11
#